data_AF-A0A3A8JE25-F1
#
_entry.id   AF-A0A3A8JE25-F1
#
_cell.length_a   1.000
_cell.length_b   1.000
_cell.length_c   1.000
_cell.angle_alpha   90.00
_cell.angle_beta   90.00
_cell.angle_gamma   90.00
#
_symmetry.space_group_name_H-M   'P 1'
#
loop_
_entity.id
_entity.type
_entity.pdbx_description
1 polymer ?
#
loop_
_entity_poly.entity_id
_entity_poly.type
_entity_poly.pdbx_seq_one_letter_code
_entity_poly.pdbx_strand_id
1 'polypeptide(L)'
;MGLRGIADQYADALAPDLSNGTVDARWITLLSWCLKASHDVWAKAEGESGLGSRAAQQRRYAWLRPLELLWVTWTLQAGEPNGRQLRGQRTVRRWLAGGARGERFGMPPEQFRRYRQTGMYGAYRTLMRRVPGLTLGERGPDGWTPSTVVNDLFDYVNRRLPKHVRFRDEDLEGGTYWGRWREREERWWMRAGWDLEVGGLEELLPTEAGISKPLPEEERELLRSCLFPKNHRRLVVARALRGVEPGSRHVDLCDLLARDPVLQASGSGPLLATLPAFTRLADAGMDAMRALWGAIGAANQAGGPEVADLASVPAIQQPLSRLVESSRAWNARQDTATLRAGETAVLLAGAMAGARTVGEQLRALSRHHELHGGGLRWFRLRRGRVEPLLPQNGAAASPYRFRLWPLARLARQCGAADTRMALEAALSRDDDAPDEGGEA
;
A
#
# COMPACT_ATOMS: atom_id res chain seq x y z
N MET A 1 -6.84 11.31 13.34
CA MET A 1 -5.72 12.19 13.75
C MET A 1 -5.25 13.22 12.72
N GLY A 2 -5.40 13.02 11.40
CA GLY A 2 -5.07 14.07 10.42
C GLY A 2 -3.60 14.17 10.01
N LEU A 3 -2.76 13.24 10.45
CA LEU A 3 -1.30 13.26 10.22
C LEU A 3 -0.87 12.74 8.84
N ARG A 4 -1.81 12.49 7.92
CA ARG A 4 -1.52 11.86 6.63
C ARG A 4 -0.60 12.70 5.75
N GLY A 5 -0.83 14.02 5.69
CA GLY A 5 -0.05 14.91 4.82
C GLY A 5 1.45 14.87 5.14
N ILE A 6 1.80 15.00 6.42
CA ILE A 6 3.20 14.91 6.87
C ILE A 6 3.76 13.48 6.75
N ALA A 7 2.95 12.44 7.03
CA ALA A 7 3.37 11.05 6.83
C ALA A 7 3.73 10.77 5.37
N ASP A 8 2.93 11.27 4.43
CA ASP A 8 3.17 11.13 2.99
C ASP A 8 4.48 11.84 2.58
N GLN A 9 4.81 13.02 3.16
CA GLN A 9 6.09 13.72 2.93
C GLN A 9 7.30 12.91 3.39
N TYR A 10 7.27 12.33 4.59
CA TYR A 10 8.34 11.44 5.05
C TYR A 10 8.47 10.21 4.16
N ALA A 11 7.34 9.64 3.75
CA ALA A 11 7.34 8.49 2.88
C ALA A 11 7.90 8.82 1.48
N ASP A 12 7.70 10.04 0.96
CA ASP A 12 8.31 10.51 -0.30
C ASP A 12 9.82 10.73 -0.13
N ALA A 13 10.24 11.27 1.02
CA ALA A 13 11.65 11.50 1.33
C ALA A 13 12.46 10.20 1.47
N LEU A 14 11.82 9.12 1.98
CA LEU A 14 12.46 7.82 2.19
C LEU A 14 12.30 6.86 1.01
N ALA A 15 11.10 6.78 0.45
CA ALA A 15 10.72 5.78 -0.55
C ALA A 15 10.08 6.44 -1.78
N PRO A 16 10.81 7.31 -2.50
CA PRO A 16 10.27 8.03 -3.64
C PRO A 16 9.80 7.07 -4.73
N ASP A 17 8.80 7.53 -5.48
CA ASP A 17 8.14 6.85 -6.61
C ASP A 17 7.36 5.57 -6.28
N LEU A 18 7.39 5.12 -5.02
CA LEU A 18 6.53 4.05 -4.55
C LEU A 18 5.18 4.62 -4.10
N SER A 19 4.11 3.84 -4.24
CA SER A 19 2.81 4.20 -3.68
C SER A 19 2.58 3.46 -2.37
N ASN A 20 1.62 3.93 -1.56
CA ASN A 20 1.13 3.21 -0.38
C ASN A 20 0.41 1.88 -0.72
N GLY A 21 0.26 1.54 -2.00
CA GLY A 21 -0.29 0.26 -2.47
C GLY A 21 0.75 -0.67 -3.10
N THR A 22 2.01 -0.23 -3.21
CA THR A 22 3.13 -1.10 -3.58
C THR A 22 3.44 -1.99 -2.38
N VAL A 23 3.45 -3.31 -2.58
CA VAL A 23 3.52 -4.30 -1.47
C VAL A 23 4.46 -5.47 -1.74
N ASP A 24 4.78 -5.78 -2.99
CA ASP A 24 5.58 -6.93 -3.39
C ASP A 24 6.23 -6.73 -4.76
N ALA A 25 7.46 -7.22 -4.93
CA ALA A 25 8.19 -7.12 -6.19
C ALA A 25 7.62 -8.04 -7.28
N ARG A 26 7.06 -9.20 -6.92
CA ARG A 26 6.44 -10.14 -7.89
C ARG A 26 5.28 -9.50 -8.64
N TRP A 27 4.52 -8.64 -7.97
CA TRP A 27 3.46 -7.87 -8.63
C TRP A 27 3.99 -6.93 -9.70
N ILE A 28 5.23 -6.43 -9.59
CA ILE A 28 5.86 -5.64 -10.66
C ILE A 28 6.06 -6.54 -11.87
N THR A 29 6.64 -7.73 -11.67
CA THR A 29 6.86 -8.75 -12.71
C THR A 29 5.57 -9.20 -13.38
N LEU A 30 4.53 -9.56 -12.61
CA LEU A 30 3.22 -9.95 -13.14
C LEU A 30 2.55 -8.80 -13.91
N LEU A 31 2.64 -7.56 -13.40
CA LEU A 31 2.10 -6.40 -14.11
C LEU A 31 2.89 -6.04 -15.36
N SER A 32 4.21 -6.29 -15.40
CA SER A 32 5.02 -6.18 -16.61
C SER A 32 4.53 -7.16 -17.67
N TRP A 33 4.25 -8.41 -17.27
CA TRP A 33 3.65 -9.39 -18.15
C TRP A 33 2.27 -8.91 -18.67
N CYS A 34 1.39 -8.45 -17.77
CA CYS A 34 0.10 -7.89 -18.17
C CYS A 34 0.23 -6.71 -19.12
N LEU A 35 1.19 -5.81 -18.87
CA LEU A 35 1.44 -4.62 -19.68
C LEU A 35 1.86 -4.98 -21.09
N LYS A 36 2.80 -5.93 -21.27
CA LYS A 36 3.22 -6.35 -22.61
C LYS A 36 2.10 -7.08 -23.35
N ALA A 37 1.55 -8.15 -22.78
CA ALA A 37 0.50 -8.95 -23.43
C ALA A 37 -0.70 -8.08 -23.86
N SER A 38 -1.19 -7.23 -22.95
CA SER A 38 -2.32 -6.36 -23.28
C SER A 38 -1.95 -5.18 -24.19
N HIS A 39 -0.67 -4.83 -24.33
CA HIS A 39 -0.24 -3.80 -25.28
C HIS A 39 -0.32 -4.34 -26.70
N ASP A 40 0.19 -5.55 -26.93
CA ASP A 40 0.18 -6.16 -28.27
C ASP A 40 -1.26 -6.36 -28.79
N VAL A 41 -2.14 -6.86 -27.92
CA VAL A 41 -3.56 -7.04 -28.22
C VAL A 41 -4.24 -5.71 -28.51
N TRP A 42 -4.01 -4.70 -27.67
CA TRP A 42 -4.58 -3.38 -27.86
C TRP A 42 -4.10 -2.72 -29.15
N ALA A 43 -2.81 -2.86 -29.50
CA ALA A 43 -2.25 -2.32 -30.73
C ALA A 43 -2.92 -2.92 -31.98
N LYS A 44 -3.22 -4.23 -31.95
CA LYS A 44 -4.02 -4.89 -33.00
C LYS A 44 -5.48 -4.42 -33.01
N ALA A 45 -6.08 -4.21 -31.85
CA ALA A 45 -7.51 -3.92 -31.75
C ALA A 45 -7.89 -2.47 -32.04
N GLU A 46 -7.06 -1.53 -31.65
CA GLU A 46 -7.37 -0.09 -31.68
C GLU A 46 -6.42 0.70 -32.62
N GLY A 47 -5.40 0.02 -33.18
CA GLY A 47 -4.28 0.66 -33.87
C GLY A 47 -3.31 1.32 -32.88
N GLU A 48 -2.04 1.43 -33.26
CA GLU A 48 -1.05 2.19 -32.49
C GLU A 48 -1.40 3.68 -32.49
N SER A 49 -2.28 4.06 -31.56
CA SER A 49 -2.72 5.44 -31.36
C SER A 49 -2.08 6.00 -30.09
N GLY A 50 -1.66 7.26 -30.12
CA GLY A 50 -0.96 7.86 -28.98
C GLY A 50 -1.75 7.78 -27.66
N LEU A 51 -1.07 7.41 -26.56
CA LEU A 51 -1.66 7.30 -25.21
C LEU A 51 -1.72 8.64 -24.45
N GLY A 52 -1.64 9.77 -25.18
CA GLY A 52 -1.66 11.12 -24.62
C GLY A 52 -3.01 11.54 -24.03
N SER A 53 -4.12 10.91 -24.44
CA SER A 53 -5.47 11.26 -23.95
C SER A 53 -5.97 10.32 -22.84
N ARG A 54 -6.79 10.84 -21.92
CA ARG A 54 -7.44 10.01 -20.88
C ARG A 54 -8.31 8.90 -21.47
N ALA A 55 -8.99 9.17 -22.57
CA ALA A 55 -9.85 8.20 -23.26
C ALA A 55 -9.03 7.06 -23.87
N ALA A 56 -7.90 7.36 -24.53
CA ALA A 56 -6.98 6.34 -25.04
C ALA A 56 -6.43 5.46 -23.91
N GLN A 57 -6.03 6.07 -22.79
CA GLN A 57 -5.57 5.32 -21.61
C GLN A 57 -6.67 4.45 -20.99
N GLN A 58 -7.95 4.87 -21.04
CA GLN A 58 -9.07 4.05 -20.59
C GLN A 58 -9.31 2.85 -21.50
N ARG A 59 -9.26 3.03 -22.83
CA ARG A 59 -9.35 1.94 -23.80
C ARG A 59 -8.18 0.96 -23.65
N ARG A 60 -6.95 1.46 -23.51
CA ARG A 60 -5.76 0.64 -23.23
C ARG A 60 -5.94 -0.19 -21.95
N TYR A 61 -6.47 0.41 -20.89
CA TYR A 61 -6.71 -0.27 -19.62
C TYR A 61 -7.79 -1.35 -19.70
N ALA A 62 -8.79 -1.21 -20.58
CA ALA A 62 -9.83 -2.21 -20.76
C ALA A 62 -9.25 -3.59 -21.12
N TRP A 63 -8.16 -3.61 -21.89
CA TRP A 63 -7.41 -4.82 -22.24
C TRP A 63 -6.49 -5.34 -21.12
N LEU A 64 -5.99 -4.47 -20.25
CA LEU A 64 -5.11 -4.85 -19.13
C LEU A 64 -5.90 -5.40 -17.93
N ARG A 65 -7.06 -4.80 -17.63
CA ARG A 65 -7.85 -5.08 -16.43
C ARG A 65 -8.21 -6.57 -16.24
N PRO A 66 -8.64 -7.32 -17.27
CA PRO A 66 -8.95 -8.73 -17.10
C PRO A 66 -7.72 -9.55 -16.68
N LEU A 67 -6.54 -9.25 -17.24
CA LEU A 67 -5.31 -9.95 -16.90
C LEU A 67 -4.92 -9.76 -15.42
N GLU A 68 -4.96 -8.53 -14.90
CA GLU A 68 -4.64 -8.33 -13.49
C GLU A 68 -5.64 -9.06 -12.56
N LEU A 69 -6.90 -9.20 -12.95
CA LEU A 69 -7.90 -9.95 -12.18
C LEU A 69 -7.70 -11.47 -12.27
N LEU A 70 -7.23 -11.98 -13.42
CA LEU A 70 -6.82 -13.38 -13.55
C LEU A 70 -5.62 -13.70 -12.66
N TRP A 71 -4.61 -12.82 -12.62
CA TRP A 71 -3.48 -13.00 -11.70
C TRP A 71 -3.90 -12.93 -10.23
N VAL A 72 -4.85 -12.04 -9.87
CA VAL A 72 -5.45 -12.03 -8.53
C VAL A 72 -6.16 -13.35 -8.24
N THR A 73 -6.86 -13.90 -9.24
CA THR A 73 -7.56 -15.19 -9.14
C THR A 73 -6.58 -16.34 -8.87
N TRP A 74 -5.53 -16.46 -9.69
CA TRP A 74 -4.50 -17.49 -9.51
C TRP A 74 -3.75 -17.33 -8.19
N THR A 75 -3.49 -16.09 -7.75
CA THR A 75 -2.88 -15.84 -6.43
C THR A 75 -3.76 -16.39 -5.31
N LEU A 76 -5.09 -16.16 -5.37
CA LEU A 76 -6.03 -16.66 -4.37
C LEU A 76 -6.16 -18.19 -4.37
N GLN A 77 -6.12 -18.81 -5.55
CA GLN A 77 -6.19 -20.26 -5.67
C GLN A 77 -4.90 -20.95 -5.19
N ALA A 78 -3.74 -20.31 -5.37
CA ALA A 78 -2.45 -20.84 -4.91
C ALA A 78 -2.23 -20.72 -3.39
N GLY A 79 -2.97 -19.83 -2.71
CA GLY A 79 -2.93 -19.73 -1.25
C GLY A 79 -3.45 -18.39 -0.71
N GLU A 80 -3.76 -18.37 0.59
CA GLU A 80 -4.25 -17.17 1.25
C GLU A 80 -3.15 -16.11 1.40
N PRO A 81 -3.38 -14.86 0.96
CA PRO A 81 -2.51 -13.73 1.30
C PRO A 81 -2.80 -13.27 2.73
N ASN A 82 -2.48 -14.09 3.74
CA ASN A 82 -2.75 -13.81 5.16
C ASN A 82 -2.28 -12.41 5.57
N GLY A 83 -3.22 -11.57 6.02
CA GLY A 83 -2.97 -10.24 6.57
C GLY A 83 -2.45 -9.16 5.59
N ARG A 84 -2.44 -9.41 4.27
CA ARG A 84 -1.82 -8.48 3.30
C ARG A 84 -2.75 -8.02 2.18
N GLN A 85 -2.54 -6.80 1.72
CA GLN A 85 -3.43 -6.13 0.76
C GLN A 85 -3.31 -6.74 -0.66
N LEU A 86 -4.12 -7.75 -0.97
CA LEU A 86 -4.39 -8.19 -2.34
C LEU A 86 -5.59 -7.41 -2.90
N ARG A 87 -5.33 -6.48 -3.83
CA ARG A 87 -6.39 -5.63 -4.39
C ARG A 87 -7.25 -6.44 -5.35
N GLY A 88 -8.56 -6.26 -5.24
CA GLY A 88 -9.55 -7.04 -6.00
C GLY A 88 -9.94 -8.37 -5.34
N GLN A 89 -9.27 -8.79 -4.25
CA GLN A 89 -9.53 -10.09 -3.64
C GLN A 89 -10.98 -10.30 -3.21
N ARG A 90 -11.63 -9.28 -2.63
CA ARG A 90 -13.01 -9.41 -2.12
C ARG A 90 -13.98 -9.75 -3.24
N THR A 91 -13.86 -9.03 -4.35
CA THR A 91 -14.68 -9.25 -5.53
C THR A 91 -14.40 -10.62 -6.15
N VAL A 92 -13.11 -10.96 -6.34
CA VAL A 92 -12.73 -12.22 -6.97
C VAL A 92 -13.11 -13.42 -6.10
N ARG A 93 -12.93 -13.36 -4.78
CA ARG A 93 -13.39 -14.40 -3.84
C ARG A 93 -14.89 -14.63 -3.95
N ARG A 94 -15.69 -13.57 -3.99
CA ARG A 94 -17.15 -13.69 -4.16
C ARG A 94 -17.51 -14.37 -5.48
N TRP A 95 -16.82 -14.01 -6.56
CA TRP A 95 -17.01 -14.62 -7.88
C TRP A 95 -16.60 -16.09 -7.90
N LEU A 96 -15.44 -16.44 -7.33
CA LEU A 96 -14.99 -17.83 -7.17
C LEU A 96 -15.98 -18.65 -6.33
N ALA A 97 -16.46 -18.11 -5.21
CA ALA A 97 -17.46 -18.77 -4.37
C ALA A 97 -18.80 -19.00 -5.11
N GLY A 98 -19.13 -18.14 -6.08
CA GLY A 98 -20.24 -18.33 -7.01
C GLY A 98 -19.98 -19.32 -8.15
N GLY A 99 -18.91 -20.12 -8.07
CA GLY A 99 -18.49 -21.07 -9.11
C GLY A 99 -17.86 -20.41 -10.33
N ALA A 100 -17.29 -19.21 -10.16
CA ALA A 100 -16.70 -18.40 -11.23
C ALA A 100 -17.65 -18.14 -12.42
N ARG A 101 -18.97 -18.12 -12.16
CA ARG A 101 -19.99 -17.86 -13.17
C ARG A 101 -20.20 -16.37 -13.38
N GLY A 102 -20.50 -16.00 -14.63
CA GLY A 102 -20.84 -14.63 -14.99
C GLY A 102 -19.65 -13.81 -15.51
N GLU A 103 -19.98 -12.67 -16.10
CA GLU A 103 -19.02 -11.79 -16.77
C GLU A 103 -18.30 -10.87 -15.78
N ARG A 104 -17.15 -10.31 -16.21
CA ARG A 104 -16.42 -9.26 -15.46
C ARG A 104 -16.10 -9.64 -14.02
N PHE A 105 -15.80 -10.92 -13.78
CA PHE A 105 -15.48 -11.43 -12.45
C PHE A 105 -16.57 -11.13 -11.42
N GLY A 106 -17.85 -11.21 -11.83
CA GLY A 106 -19.01 -10.96 -10.98
C GLY A 106 -19.27 -9.49 -10.64
N MET A 107 -18.54 -8.55 -11.25
CA MET A 107 -18.70 -7.11 -10.99
C MET A 107 -19.81 -6.47 -11.83
N PRO A 108 -20.56 -5.53 -11.26
CA PRO A 108 -21.35 -4.57 -12.04
C PRO A 108 -20.47 -3.77 -13.03
N PRO A 109 -21.01 -3.36 -14.20
CA PRO A 109 -20.27 -2.61 -15.22
C PRO A 109 -19.51 -1.40 -14.69
N GLU A 110 -20.12 -0.64 -13.78
CA GLU A 110 -19.50 0.57 -13.22
C GLU A 110 -18.34 0.26 -12.29
N GLN A 111 -18.48 -0.74 -11.43
CA GLN A 111 -17.40 -1.19 -10.56
C GLN A 111 -16.23 -1.70 -11.39
N PHE A 112 -16.49 -2.49 -12.43
CA PHE A 112 -15.47 -2.98 -13.35
C PHE A 112 -14.74 -1.83 -14.05
N ARG A 113 -15.47 -0.81 -14.54
CA ARG A 113 -14.87 0.40 -15.15
C ARG A 113 -14.02 1.21 -14.18
N ARG A 114 -14.43 1.31 -12.91
CA ARG A 114 -13.71 2.08 -11.87
C ARG A 114 -12.54 1.29 -11.23
N TYR A 115 -12.44 -0.01 -11.49
CA TYR A 115 -11.42 -0.88 -10.90
C TYR A 115 -9.98 -0.37 -11.06
N ARG A 116 -9.68 0.42 -12.10
CA ARG A 116 -8.36 1.07 -12.30
C ARG A 116 -7.83 1.79 -11.05
N GLN A 117 -8.72 2.39 -10.27
CA GLN A 117 -8.33 3.18 -9.10
C GLN A 117 -8.04 2.31 -7.88
N THR A 118 -8.64 1.13 -7.81
CA THR A 118 -8.60 0.26 -6.64
C THR A 118 -7.80 -1.02 -6.84
N GLY A 119 -7.58 -1.42 -8.10
CA GLY A 119 -6.88 -2.64 -8.53
C GLY A 119 -5.35 -2.58 -8.46
N MET A 120 -4.73 -3.69 -8.84
CA MET A 120 -3.29 -3.91 -8.71
C MET A 120 -2.48 -2.92 -9.55
N TYR A 121 -2.80 -2.77 -10.84
CA TYR A 121 -2.11 -1.80 -11.70
C TYR A 121 -2.28 -0.37 -11.17
N GLY A 122 -3.45 -0.01 -10.64
CA GLY A 122 -3.68 1.29 -9.99
C GLY A 122 -2.71 1.57 -8.84
N ALA A 123 -2.45 0.55 -8.01
CA ALA A 123 -1.49 0.62 -6.91
C ALA A 123 -0.04 0.77 -7.38
N TYR A 124 0.35 0.13 -8.49
CA TYR A 124 1.72 0.15 -9.00
C TYR A 124 1.94 1.19 -10.09
N ARG A 125 0.89 1.90 -10.54
CA ARG A 125 0.97 2.87 -11.65
C ARG A 125 1.98 3.98 -11.39
N THR A 126 2.09 4.47 -10.15
CA THR A 126 3.11 5.49 -9.82
C THR A 126 4.51 4.94 -10.07
N LEU A 127 4.79 3.72 -9.60
CA LEU A 127 6.05 3.02 -9.82
C LEU A 127 6.31 2.83 -11.32
N MET A 128 5.33 2.33 -12.08
CA MET A 128 5.45 2.12 -13.52
C MET A 128 5.74 3.42 -14.30
N ARG A 129 5.26 4.57 -13.81
CA ARG A 129 5.46 5.90 -14.44
C ARG A 129 6.71 6.64 -14.01
N ARG A 130 7.28 6.29 -12.86
CA ARG A 130 8.30 7.13 -12.21
C ARG A 130 9.63 6.41 -12.11
N VAL A 131 9.63 5.08 -12.05
CA VAL A 131 10.86 4.29 -12.07
C VAL A 131 11.39 4.21 -13.50
N PRO A 132 12.59 4.75 -13.79
CA PRO A 132 13.19 4.65 -15.11
C PRO A 132 13.41 3.21 -15.53
N GLY A 133 13.23 2.94 -16.82
CA GLY A 133 13.43 1.62 -17.39
C GLY A 133 12.27 0.65 -17.22
N LEU A 134 11.13 1.05 -16.62
CA LEU A 134 9.91 0.21 -16.64
C LEU A 134 8.99 0.54 -17.81
N THR A 135 8.63 1.81 -18.02
CA THR A 135 7.81 2.19 -19.19
C THR A 135 8.46 3.31 -20.00
N LEU A 136 8.07 3.41 -21.25
CA LEU A 136 8.57 4.40 -22.20
C LEU A 136 7.59 5.58 -22.35
N GLY A 137 8.03 6.66 -22.99
CA GLY A 137 7.17 7.75 -23.42
C GLY A 137 7.96 8.96 -23.91
N GLU A 138 7.37 9.75 -24.81
CA GLU A 138 8.04 10.87 -25.50
C GLU A 138 8.61 11.95 -24.56
N ARG A 139 8.00 12.12 -23.39
CA ARG A 139 8.39 13.10 -22.37
C ARG A 139 8.77 12.43 -21.04
N GLY A 140 9.18 11.16 -21.11
CA GLY A 140 9.37 10.28 -19.95
C GLY A 140 8.29 9.21 -19.84
N PRO A 141 8.39 8.31 -18.85
CA PRO A 141 7.56 7.10 -18.77
C PRO A 141 6.05 7.43 -18.67
N ASP A 142 5.25 6.88 -19.58
CA ASP A 142 3.80 7.11 -19.65
C ASP A 142 2.99 6.19 -18.71
N GLY A 143 3.64 5.13 -18.21
CA GLY A 143 3.07 4.08 -17.37
C GLY A 143 2.44 2.92 -18.13
N TRP A 144 2.43 2.95 -19.45
CA TRP A 144 1.67 2.04 -20.31
C TRP A 144 2.52 1.32 -21.35
N THR A 145 3.48 2.02 -21.95
CA THR A 145 4.27 1.51 -23.07
C THR A 145 5.43 0.67 -22.51
N PRO A 146 5.48 -0.64 -22.81
CA PRO A 146 6.54 -1.53 -22.33
C PRO A 146 7.94 -1.04 -22.72
N SER A 147 8.88 -1.12 -21.78
CA SER A 147 10.31 -0.94 -22.04
C SER A 147 11.01 -2.29 -22.27
N THR A 148 12.33 -2.27 -22.50
CA THR A 148 13.16 -3.48 -22.58
C THR A 148 13.05 -4.34 -21.33
N VAL A 149 13.18 -3.77 -20.13
CA VAL A 149 13.07 -4.54 -18.87
C VAL A 149 11.68 -5.13 -18.69
N VAL A 150 10.62 -4.42 -19.11
CA VAL A 150 9.26 -4.97 -19.08
C VAL A 150 9.10 -6.12 -20.05
N ASN A 151 9.71 -6.04 -21.24
CA ASN A 151 9.72 -7.15 -22.20
C ASN A 151 10.49 -8.35 -21.63
N ASP A 152 11.65 -8.14 -21.01
CA ASP A 152 12.44 -9.21 -20.38
C ASP A 152 11.67 -9.87 -19.22
N LEU A 153 10.97 -9.08 -18.40
CA LEU A 153 10.09 -9.58 -17.33
C LEU A 153 8.87 -10.32 -17.89
N PHE A 154 8.31 -9.85 -19.00
CA PHE A 154 7.27 -10.57 -19.73
C PHE A 154 7.79 -11.94 -20.18
N ASP A 155 8.95 -12.01 -20.82
CA ASP A 155 9.55 -13.28 -21.28
C ASP A 155 9.90 -14.20 -20.11
N TYR A 156 10.36 -13.64 -19.00
CA TYR A 156 10.61 -14.37 -17.74
C TYR A 156 9.35 -15.09 -17.24
N VAL A 157 8.21 -14.39 -17.17
CA VAL A 157 6.93 -14.98 -16.75
C VAL A 157 6.41 -15.95 -17.81
N ASN A 158 6.38 -15.52 -19.07
CA ASN A 158 5.78 -16.27 -20.17
C ASN A 158 6.45 -17.63 -20.38
N ARG A 159 7.77 -17.74 -20.17
CA ARG A 159 8.50 -19.02 -20.25
C ARG A 159 8.17 -19.98 -19.10
N ARG A 160 7.74 -19.48 -17.95
CA ARG A 160 7.42 -20.29 -16.76
C ARG A 160 5.95 -20.70 -16.70
N LEU A 161 5.08 -20.01 -17.44
CA LEU A 161 3.70 -20.40 -17.62
C LEU A 161 3.57 -21.78 -18.29
N PRO A 162 2.55 -22.59 -17.94
CA PRO A 162 2.22 -23.81 -18.68
C PRO A 162 2.00 -23.50 -20.16
N LYS A 163 2.43 -24.41 -21.05
CA LYS A 163 2.45 -24.16 -22.51
C LYS A 163 1.12 -23.67 -23.09
N HIS A 164 -0.01 -24.12 -22.54
CA HIS A 164 -1.35 -23.79 -23.04
C HIS A 164 -1.84 -22.39 -22.61
N VAL A 165 -1.25 -21.80 -21.57
CA VAL A 165 -1.54 -20.44 -21.09
C VAL A 165 -0.41 -19.45 -21.41
N ARG A 166 0.57 -19.82 -22.24
CA ARG A 166 1.59 -18.86 -22.70
C ARG A 166 0.98 -17.94 -23.74
N PHE A 167 1.26 -16.65 -23.63
CA PHE A 167 0.93 -15.70 -24.68
C PHE A 167 1.85 -15.92 -25.87
N ARG A 168 1.27 -16.04 -27.06
CA ARG A 168 1.99 -16.23 -28.31
C ARG A 168 1.55 -15.16 -29.30
N ASP A 169 2.49 -14.69 -30.13
CA ASP A 169 2.14 -13.76 -31.21
C ASP A 169 1.18 -14.40 -32.23
N GLU A 170 1.21 -15.73 -32.34
CA GLU A 170 0.26 -16.57 -33.09
C GLU A 170 -1.20 -16.32 -32.65
N ASP A 171 -1.45 -15.98 -31.39
CA ASP A 171 -2.78 -15.62 -30.86
C ASP A 171 -3.34 -14.33 -31.50
N LEU A 172 -2.47 -13.55 -32.14
CA LEU A 172 -2.76 -12.28 -32.81
C LEU A 172 -2.83 -12.40 -34.34
N GLU A 173 -2.62 -13.59 -34.89
CA GLU A 173 -2.59 -13.82 -36.34
C GLU A 173 -3.98 -13.71 -37.01
N GLY A 174 -3.96 -13.65 -38.36
CA GLY A 174 -5.05 -13.14 -39.20
C GLY A 174 -6.41 -13.83 -39.03
N GLY A 175 -7.49 -13.04 -39.17
CA GLY A 175 -8.88 -13.51 -39.10
C GLY A 175 -9.65 -13.06 -37.85
N THR A 176 -8.97 -12.53 -36.84
CA THR A 176 -9.64 -11.94 -35.67
C THR A 176 -10.23 -10.57 -36.00
N TYR A 177 -11.57 -10.47 -36.02
CA TYR A 177 -12.25 -9.18 -36.12
C TYR A 177 -12.25 -8.47 -34.75
N TRP A 178 -11.19 -7.73 -34.47
CA TRP A 178 -10.92 -7.12 -33.16
C TRP A 178 -12.04 -6.20 -32.65
N GLY A 179 -12.74 -5.50 -33.55
CA GLY A 179 -13.85 -4.62 -33.19
C GLY A 179 -14.97 -5.29 -32.39
N ARG A 180 -15.19 -6.61 -32.56
CA ARG A 180 -16.23 -7.35 -31.80
C ARG A 180 -15.90 -7.56 -30.32
N TRP A 181 -14.64 -7.38 -29.94
CA TRP A 181 -14.15 -7.65 -28.59
C TRP A 181 -14.14 -6.41 -27.70
N ARG A 182 -14.42 -5.23 -28.25
CA ARG A 182 -14.58 -4.01 -27.47
C ARG A 182 -15.72 -4.19 -26.45
N GLU A 183 -15.46 -3.79 -25.21
CA GLU A 183 -16.34 -4.01 -24.04
C GLU A 183 -16.57 -5.48 -23.64
N ARG A 184 -15.83 -6.40 -24.28
CA ARG A 184 -15.81 -7.84 -24.03
C ARG A 184 -14.37 -8.35 -23.91
N GLU A 185 -13.45 -7.49 -23.51
CA GLU A 185 -12.01 -7.79 -23.45
C GLU A 185 -11.75 -8.99 -22.52
N GLU A 186 -12.49 -9.13 -21.42
CA GLU A 186 -12.37 -10.27 -20.52
C GLU A 186 -12.71 -11.60 -21.18
N ARG A 187 -13.70 -11.61 -22.09
CA ARG A 187 -14.10 -12.83 -22.80
C ARG A 187 -13.07 -13.22 -23.84
N TRP A 188 -12.40 -12.24 -24.44
CA TRP A 188 -11.32 -12.53 -25.36
C TRP A 188 -10.16 -13.23 -24.64
N TRP A 189 -9.73 -12.71 -23.49
CA TRP A 189 -8.67 -13.33 -22.69
C TRP A 189 -9.02 -14.75 -22.26
N MET A 190 -10.22 -14.97 -21.71
CA MET A 190 -10.67 -16.32 -21.33
C MET A 190 -10.70 -17.28 -22.53
N ARG A 191 -11.14 -16.80 -23.70
CA ARG A 191 -11.15 -17.61 -24.93
C ARG A 191 -9.73 -17.91 -25.46
N ALA A 192 -8.78 -17.02 -25.22
CA ALA A 192 -7.37 -17.18 -25.58
C ALA A 192 -6.61 -18.15 -24.64
N GLY A 193 -7.32 -18.95 -23.83
CA GLY A 193 -6.72 -19.96 -22.96
C GLY A 193 -6.29 -19.46 -21.59
N TRP A 194 -6.64 -18.23 -21.22
CA TRP A 194 -6.37 -17.68 -19.88
C TRP A 194 -7.52 -17.97 -18.93
N ASP A 195 -7.70 -19.26 -18.60
CA ASP A 195 -8.74 -19.74 -17.70
C ASP A 195 -8.23 -19.94 -16.25
N LEU A 196 -8.96 -20.72 -15.45
CA LEU A 196 -8.83 -20.77 -13.98
C LEU A 196 -7.87 -21.86 -13.47
N GLU A 197 -7.28 -22.67 -14.35
CA GLU A 197 -6.47 -23.81 -13.94
C GLU A 197 -4.98 -23.55 -14.16
N VAL A 198 -4.31 -23.08 -13.11
CA VAL A 198 -2.85 -22.94 -13.15
C VAL A 198 -2.21 -23.42 -11.84
N GLY A 199 -1.51 -24.56 -11.93
CA GLY A 199 -0.66 -25.08 -10.85
C GLY A 199 0.82 -24.90 -11.16
N GLY A 200 1.68 -24.96 -10.14
CA GLY A 200 3.14 -24.90 -10.33
C GLY A 200 3.69 -23.49 -10.53
N LEU A 201 2.94 -22.45 -10.15
CA LEU A 201 3.36 -21.04 -10.22
C LEU A 201 3.58 -20.39 -8.84
N GLU A 202 3.66 -21.19 -7.79
CA GLU A 202 3.71 -20.72 -6.40
C GLU A 202 4.89 -19.77 -6.15
N GLU A 203 6.00 -19.94 -6.88
CA GLU A 203 7.19 -19.08 -6.80
C GLU A 203 7.02 -17.71 -7.49
N LEU A 204 6.20 -17.65 -8.55
CA LEU A 204 5.86 -16.41 -9.27
C LEU A 204 4.77 -15.60 -8.56
N LEU A 205 3.93 -16.28 -7.77
CA LEU A 205 2.81 -15.66 -7.11
C LEU A 205 3.24 -15.05 -5.76
N PRO A 206 2.70 -13.88 -5.38
CA PRO A 206 2.95 -13.25 -4.09
C PRO A 206 2.15 -13.93 -2.98
N THR A 207 2.45 -15.21 -2.73
CA THR A 207 1.88 -16.05 -1.66
C THR A 207 2.63 -15.84 -0.35
N GLU A 208 2.04 -16.25 0.78
CA GLU A 208 2.69 -16.16 2.10
C GLU A 208 4.10 -16.77 2.10
N ALA A 209 4.25 -17.96 1.50
CA ALA A 209 5.52 -18.68 1.39
C ALA A 209 6.54 -17.98 0.49
N GLY A 210 6.09 -17.24 -0.53
CA GLY A 210 6.94 -16.54 -1.49
C GLY A 210 7.45 -15.18 -0.98
N ILE A 211 6.63 -14.45 -0.22
CA ILE A 211 6.92 -13.05 0.10
C ILE A 211 8.16 -12.89 1.02
N SER A 212 8.40 -13.83 1.93
CA SER A 212 9.57 -13.82 2.83
C SER A 212 10.88 -14.19 2.12
N LYS A 213 10.79 -14.73 0.91
CA LYS A 213 11.94 -15.20 0.13
C LYS A 213 12.42 -14.14 -0.86
N PRO A 214 13.73 -14.07 -1.12
CA PRO A 214 14.25 -13.38 -2.29
C PRO A 214 13.56 -13.85 -3.58
N LEU A 215 13.54 -12.99 -4.60
CA LEU A 215 13.15 -13.42 -5.93
C LEU A 215 14.21 -14.36 -6.52
N PRO A 216 13.83 -15.22 -7.48
CA PRO A 216 14.79 -15.95 -8.31
C PRO A 216 15.80 -15.01 -8.96
N GLU A 217 17.04 -15.47 -9.15
CA GLU A 217 18.17 -14.63 -9.60
C GLU A 217 17.85 -13.82 -10.87
N GLU A 218 17.31 -14.49 -11.89
CA GLU A 218 16.97 -13.87 -13.18
C GLU A 218 15.98 -12.70 -13.02
N GLU A 219 14.90 -12.89 -12.26
CA GLU A 219 13.91 -11.83 -11.97
C GLU A 219 14.51 -10.70 -11.14
N ARG A 220 15.33 -11.10 -10.16
CA ARG A 220 15.99 -10.21 -9.21
C ARG A 220 16.92 -9.24 -9.92
N GLU A 221 17.72 -9.73 -10.87
CA GLU A 221 18.65 -8.91 -11.62
C GLU A 221 17.94 -7.86 -12.48
N LEU A 222 16.85 -8.24 -13.14
CA LEU A 222 16.01 -7.34 -13.94
C LEU A 222 15.44 -6.20 -13.07
N LEU A 223 14.85 -6.52 -11.91
CA LEU A 223 14.20 -5.53 -11.05
C LEU A 223 15.17 -4.68 -10.24
N ARG A 224 16.31 -5.25 -9.79
CA ARG A 224 17.25 -4.57 -8.90
C ARG A 224 17.80 -3.29 -9.53
N SER A 225 18.16 -3.34 -10.81
CA SER A 225 18.75 -2.21 -11.52
C SER A 225 17.78 -1.02 -11.63
N CYS A 226 16.51 -1.29 -11.90
CA CYS A 226 15.44 -0.28 -11.98
C CYS A 226 15.03 0.26 -10.61
N LEU A 227 14.80 -0.62 -9.64
CA LEU A 227 14.27 -0.23 -8.33
C LEU A 227 15.34 0.37 -7.42
N PHE A 228 16.57 -0.11 -7.51
CA PHE A 228 17.68 0.31 -6.63
C PHE A 228 18.91 0.76 -7.43
N PRO A 229 18.78 1.78 -8.32
CA PRO A 229 19.93 2.27 -9.07
C PRO A 229 21.00 2.83 -8.13
N LYS A 230 22.25 2.81 -8.60
CA LYS A 230 23.38 3.39 -7.86
C LYS A 230 23.06 4.85 -7.52
N ASN A 231 23.40 5.25 -6.29
CA ASN A 231 23.19 6.61 -5.76
C ASN A 231 21.73 7.06 -5.66
N HIS A 232 20.75 6.16 -5.85
CA HIS A 232 19.34 6.49 -5.67
C HIS A 232 18.89 6.38 -4.21
N ARG A 233 17.96 7.25 -3.79
CA ARG A 233 17.43 7.31 -2.42
C ARG A 233 16.99 5.94 -1.88
N ARG A 234 16.23 5.20 -2.71
CA ARG A 234 15.72 3.86 -2.36
C ARG A 234 16.84 2.90 -1.94
N LEU A 235 17.99 2.95 -2.62
CA LEU A 235 19.14 2.12 -2.29
C LEU A 235 19.85 2.60 -1.01
N VAL A 236 19.97 3.92 -0.81
CA VAL A 236 20.54 4.50 0.43
C VAL A 236 19.71 4.06 1.64
N VAL A 237 18.39 4.23 1.59
CA VAL A 237 17.48 3.82 2.67
C VAL A 237 17.54 2.30 2.89
N ALA A 238 17.52 1.50 1.83
CA ALA A 238 17.64 0.05 1.95
C ALA A 238 18.95 -0.39 2.65
N ARG A 239 20.07 0.28 2.33
CA ARG A 239 21.37 0.03 2.97
C ARG A 239 21.40 0.47 4.43
N ALA A 240 20.79 1.61 4.76
CA ALA A 240 20.65 2.05 6.13
C ALA A 240 19.86 1.02 6.96
N LEU A 241 18.72 0.55 6.43
CA LEU A 241 17.89 -0.48 7.08
C LEU A 241 18.58 -1.84 7.29
N ARG A 242 19.69 -2.12 6.60
CA ARG A 242 20.51 -3.31 6.87
C ARG A 242 21.16 -3.26 8.25
N GLY A 243 21.42 -2.07 8.79
CA GLY A 243 22.01 -1.87 10.11
C GLY A 243 21.01 -1.95 11.27
N VAL A 244 19.81 -2.47 11.04
CA VAL A 244 18.79 -2.61 12.08
C VAL A 244 19.10 -3.83 12.93
N GLU A 245 19.17 -3.63 14.24
CA GLU A 245 19.46 -4.68 15.21
C GLU A 245 18.20 -5.50 15.55
N PRO A 246 18.35 -6.79 15.94
CA PRO A 246 17.25 -7.60 16.42
C PRO A 246 16.48 -6.95 17.58
N GLY A 247 15.15 -7.04 17.57
CA GLY A 247 14.29 -6.44 18.62
C GLY A 247 14.07 -4.93 18.49
N SER A 248 14.63 -4.29 17.46
CA SER A 248 14.33 -2.88 17.14
C SER A 248 12.84 -2.67 16.88
N ARG A 249 12.31 -1.51 17.29
CA ARG A 249 10.95 -1.07 16.99
C ARG A 249 10.96 -0.04 15.86
N HIS A 250 9.80 0.24 15.31
CA HIS A 250 9.64 1.24 14.24
C HIS A 250 10.31 2.60 14.52
N VAL A 251 10.25 3.10 15.75
CA VAL A 251 10.92 4.35 16.13
C VAL A 251 12.44 4.26 16.01
N ASP A 252 13.04 3.12 16.33
CA ASP A 252 14.49 2.91 16.30
C ASP A 252 15.00 2.90 14.84
N LEU A 253 14.20 2.36 13.91
CA LEU A 253 14.47 2.46 12.48
C LEU A 253 14.43 3.91 11.99
N CYS A 254 13.43 4.69 12.44
CA CYS A 254 13.32 6.10 12.11
C CYS A 254 14.50 6.92 12.68
N ASP A 255 14.96 6.60 13.89
CA ASP A 255 16.17 7.19 14.49
C ASP A 255 17.41 6.87 13.63
N LEU A 256 17.56 5.62 13.19
CA LEU A 256 18.65 5.20 12.32
C LEU A 256 18.65 5.98 11.00
N LEU A 257 17.49 6.10 10.35
CA LEU A 257 17.36 6.82 9.08
C LEU A 257 17.60 8.33 9.24
N ALA A 258 17.18 8.93 10.35
CA ALA A 258 17.41 10.33 10.64
C ALA A 258 18.89 10.66 10.90
N ARG A 259 19.69 9.65 11.29
CA ARG A 259 21.13 9.78 11.58
C ARG A 259 22.04 9.35 10.43
N ASP A 260 21.49 8.76 9.38
CA ASP A 260 22.29 8.33 8.22
C ASP A 260 22.94 9.55 7.53
N PRO A 261 24.28 9.60 7.41
CA PRO A 261 24.99 10.78 6.89
C PRO A 261 24.58 11.15 5.45
N VAL A 262 24.28 10.15 4.62
CA VAL A 262 23.89 10.37 3.22
C VAL A 262 22.46 10.94 3.15
N LEU A 263 21.57 10.44 4.01
CA LEU A 263 20.22 10.99 4.12
C LEU A 263 20.22 12.42 4.70
N GLN A 264 21.07 12.70 5.68
CA GLN A 264 21.22 14.04 6.27
C GLN A 264 21.79 15.06 5.29
N ALA A 265 22.80 14.69 4.49
CA ALA A 265 23.40 15.59 3.50
C ALA A 265 22.49 15.89 2.29
N SER A 266 21.34 15.23 2.20
CA SER A 266 20.43 15.36 1.08
C SER A 266 19.47 16.55 1.22
N GLY A 267 18.80 16.94 0.12
CA GLY A 267 17.77 17.98 0.16
C GLY A 267 16.57 17.68 1.08
N SER A 268 16.37 16.42 1.49
CA SER A 268 15.34 16.03 2.47
C SER A 268 15.88 15.92 3.91
N GLY A 269 17.18 16.16 4.13
CA GLY A 269 17.84 16.04 5.43
C GLY A 269 17.14 16.81 6.56
N PRO A 270 16.79 18.11 6.38
CA PRO A 270 16.07 18.87 7.39
C PRO A 270 14.72 18.26 7.78
N LEU A 271 13.97 17.74 6.80
CA LEU A 271 12.73 17.01 7.07
C LEU A 271 13.03 15.73 7.85
N LEU A 272 13.96 14.89 7.35
CA LEU A 272 14.28 13.60 7.96
C LEU A 272 14.83 13.72 9.39
N ALA A 273 15.48 14.83 9.75
CA ALA A 273 15.92 15.10 11.13
C ALA A 273 14.74 15.17 12.13
N THR A 274 13.54 15.52 11.66
CA THR A 274 12.31 15.57 12.47
C THR A 274 11.52 14.26 12.49
N LEU A 275 11.91 13.29 11.66
CA LEU A 275 11.23 11.99 11.52
C LEU A 275 11.05 11.26 12.86
N PRO A 276 12.05 11.17 13.76
CA PRO A 276 11.86 10.44 15.01
C PRO A 276 10.85 11.08 15.94
N ALA A 277 10.81 12.42 16.00
CA ALA A 277 9.81 13.15 16.79
C ALA A 277 8.40 12.90 16.23
N PHE A 278 8.27 12.92 14.89
CA PHE A 278 7.01 12.59 14.24
C PHE A 278 6.56 11.17 14.55
N THR A 279 7.44 10.18 14.39
CA THR A 279 7.11 8.78 14.64
C THR A 279 6.68 8.53 16.07
N ARG A 280 7.37 9.11 17.08
CA ARG A 280 6.96 9.00 18.49
C ARG A 280 5.59 9.61 18.76
N LEU A 281 5.28 10.77 18.16
CA LEU A 281 3.97 11.41 18.28
C LEU A 281 2.86 10.58 17.61
N ALA A 282 3.09 10.15 16.37
CA ALA A 282 2.13 9.39 15.59
C ALA A 282 1.85 8.01 16.20
N ASP A 283 2.90 7.30 16.65
CA ASP A 283 2.78 5.99 17.29
C ASP A 283 2.01 6.10 18.61
N ALA A 284 2.38 7.04 19.50
CA ALA A 284 1.65 7.26 20.74
C ALA A 284 0.19 7.69 20.51
N GLY A 285 -0.07 8.48 19.46
CA GLY A 285 -1.42 8.88 19.09
C GLY A 285 -2.27 7.71 18.60
N MET A 286 -1.71 6.80 17.79
CA MET A 286 -2.40 5.58 17.35
C MET A 286 -2.71 4.66 18.53
N ASP A 287 -1.75 4.47 19.44
CA ASP A 287 -1.94 3.63 20.63
C ASP A 287 -3.04 4.20 21.54
N ALA A 288 -3.05 5.52 21.78
CA ALA A 288 -4.10 6.18 22.56
C ALA A 288 -5.49 6.07 21.89
N MET A 289 -5.57 6.23 20.57
CA MET A 289 -6.82 6.06 19.82
C MET A 289 -7.34 4.61 19.87
N ARG A 290 -6.46 3.62 19.77
CA ARG A 290 -6.82 2.19 19.88
C ARG A 290 -7.29 1.84 21.29
N ALA A 291 -6.57 2.27 22.32
CA ALA A 291 -6.94 2.05 23.71
C ALA A 291 -8.30 2.69 24.03
N LEU A 292 -8.52 3.92 23.57
CA LEU A 292 -9.81 4.61 23.72
C LEU A 292 -10.93 3.87 22.98
N TRP A 293 -10.70 3.44 21.73
CA TRP A 293 -11.69 2.70 20.97
C TRP A 293 -12.07 1.36 21.63
N GLY A 294 -11.07 0.60 22.09
CA GLY A 294 -11.29 -0.64 22.84
C GLY A 294 -12.08 -0.42 24.12
N ALA A 295 -11.79 0.66 24.86
CA ALA A 295 -12.54 0.99 26.07
C ALA A 295 -13.99 1.43 25.81
N ILE A 296 -14.24 2.16 24.71
CA ILE A 296 -15.61 2.49 24.26
C ILE A 296 -16.39 1.21 23.95
N GLY A 297 -15.76 0.28 23.23
CA GLY A 297 -16.36 -1.02 22.91
C GLY A 297 -16.68 -1.84 24.16
N ALA A 298 -15.75 -1.91 25.11
CA ALA A 298 -15.91 -2.65 26.36
C ALA A 298 -17.02 -2.09 27.27
N ALA A 299 -17.31 -0.79 27.20
CA ALA A 299 -18.38 -0.18 27.99
C ALA A 299 -19.78 -0.61 27.55
N ASN A 300 -19.95 -1.02 26.27
CA ASN A 300 -21.22 -1.48 25.68
C ASN A 300 -22.43 -0.56 25.96
N GLN A 301 -22.22 0.76 25.96
CA GLN A 301 -23.27 1.76 26.18
C GLN A 301 -23.71 2.38 24.85
N ALA A 302 -25.01 2.33 24.54
CA ALA A 302 -25.57 2.84 23.27
C ALA A 302 -25.26 4.33 22.99
N GLY A 303 -25.16 5.15 24.04
CA GLY A 303 -24.80 6.57 23.95
C GLY A 303 -23.31 6.86 24.19
N GLY A 304 -22.48 5.82 24.29
CA GLY A 304 -21.08 5.93 24.69
C GLY A 304 -20.87 6.23 26.17
N PRO A 305 -19.71 5.84 26.73
CA PRO A 305 -19.36 6.08 28.13
C PRO A 305 -19.05 7.55 28.41
N GLU A 306 -19.17 7.95 29.68
CA GLU A 306 -18.75 9.29 30.11
C GLU A 306 -17.23 9.42 30.12
N VAL A 307 -16.73 10.63 29.87
CA VAL A 307 -15.28 10.89 29.92
C VAL A 307 -14.70 10.59 31.30
N ALA A 308 -15.47 10.81 32.38
CA ALA A 308 -15.02 10.50 33.74
C ALA A 308 -14.78 8.99 33.93
N ASP A 309 -15.71 8.17 33.43
CA ASP A 309 -15.60 6.70 33.49
C ASP A 309 -14.38 6.23 32.69
N LEU A 310 -14.23 6.72 31.45
CA LEU A 310 -13.07 6.41 30.61
C LEU A 310 -11.75 6.85 31.24
N ALA A 311 -11.72 7.99 31.93
CA ALA A 311 -10.50 8.47 32.58
C ALA A 311 -10.03 7.55 33.72
N SER A 312 -10.94 6.77 34.31
CA SER A 312 -10.62 5.79 35.34
C SER A 312 -10.08 4.46 34.78
N VAL A 313 -10.18 4.21 33.47
CA VAL A 313 -9.74 2.96 32.84
C VAL A 313 -8.21 2.88 32.77
N PRO A 314 -7.57 1.91 33.47
CA PRO A 314 -6.11 1.83 33.53
C PRO A 314 -5.43 1.65 32.16
N ALA A 315 -6.07 0.89 31.26
CA ALA A 315 -5.56 0.62 29.92
C ALA A 315 -5.40 1.87 29.03
N ILE A 316 -6.08 2.98 29.36
CA ILE A 316 -6.01 4.22 28.58
C ILE A 316 -4.92 5.18 29.12
N GLN A 317 -4.64 5.12 30.42
CA GLN A 317 -3.79 6.10 31.10
C GLN A 317 -2.35 6.11 30.56
N GLN A 318 -1.74 4.94 30.39
CA GLN A 318 -0.37 4.85 29.88
C GLN A 318 -0.24 5.33 28.43
N PRO A 319 -1.10 4.90 27.47
CA PRO A 319 -1.11 5.47 26.12
C PRO A 319 -1.27 7.00 26.08
N LEU A 320 -2.17 7.57 26.88
CA LEU A 320 -2.34 9.03 26.95
C LEU A 320 -1.11 9.73 27.52
N SER A 321 -0.50 9.20 28.57
CA SER A 321 0.74 9.77 29.13
C SER A 321 1.85 9.81 28.09
N ARG A 322 2.06 8.71 27.35
CA ARG A 322 3.04 8.67 26.26
C ARG A 322 2.72 9.69 25.17
N LEU A 323 1.44 9.86 24.83
CA LEU A 323 1.03 10.86 23.85
C LEU A 323 1.33 12.29 24.34
N VAL A 324 1.10 12.60 25.61
CA VAL A 324 1.46 13.90 26.20
C VAL A 324 2.96 14.13 26.19
N GLU A 325 3.76 13.13 26.57
CA GLU A 325 5.22 13.21 26.53
C GLU A 325 5.74 13.46 25.11
N SER A 326 5.30 12.66 24.13
CA SER A 326 5.65 12.85 22.72
C SER A 326 5.18 14.20 22.17
N SER A 327 4.04 14.71 22.64
CA SER A 327 3.52 16.04 22.28
C SER A 327 4.40 17.17 22.81
N ARG A 328 4.87 17.07 24.06
CA ARG A 328 5.82 18.02 24.64
C ARG A 328 7.15 17.99 23.90
N ALA A 329 7.67 16.79 23.60
CA ALA A 329 8.90 16.62 22.84
C ALA A 329 8.78 17.19 21.42
N TRP A 330 7.62 17.04 20.76
CA TRP A 330 7.34 17.64 19.46
C TRP A 330 7.37 19.18 19.53
N ASN A 331 6.71 19.78 20.52
CA ASN A 331 6.62 21.24 20.68
C ASN A 331 7.93 21.88 21.14
N ALA A 332 8.82 21.13 21.81
CA ALA A 332 10.12 21.63 22.23
C ALA A 332 11.08 21.88 21.04
N ARG A 333 10.76 21.34 19.86
CA ARG A 333 11.58 21.49 18.66
C ARG A 333 11.15 22.68 17.83
N GLN A 334 12.11 23.51 17.41
CA GLN A 334 11.82 24.66 16.55
C GLN A 334 11.62 24.26 15.08
N ASP A 335 12.31 23.21 14.63
CA ASP A 335 12.26 22.75 13.24
C ASP A 335 10.91 22.12 12.86
N THR A 336 10.20 21.52 13.81
CA THR A 336 8.85 20.95 13.61
C THR A 336 7.79 22.03 13.37
N ALA A 337 7.95 23.22 13.95
CA ALA A 337 7.01 24.33 13.80
C ALA A 337 7.00 24.92 12.38
N THR A 338 8.11 24.77 11.64
CA THR A 338 8.24 25.28 10.26
C THR A 338 7.70 24.31 9.19
N LEU A 339 7.29 23.10 9.59
CA LEU A 339 6.76 22.12 8.66
C LEU A 339 5.33 22.48 8.25
N ARG A 340 5.13 22.95 7.01
CA ARG A 340 3.80 23.32 6.49
C ARG A 340 2.78 22.17 6.59
N ALA A 341 3.17 20.93 6.33
CA ALA A 341 2.26 19.78 6.50
C ALA A 341 2.14 19.30 7.97
N GLY A 342 2.88 19.92 8.89
CA GLY A 342 2.91 19.61 10.31
C GLY A 342 1.92 20.41 11.16
N GLU A 343 1.17 21.35 10.58
CA GLU A 343 0.21 22.20 11.33
C GLU A 343 -0.76 21.38 12.18
N THR A 344 -1.34 20.30 11.62
CA THR A 344 -2.23 19.41 12.38
C THR A 344 -1.49 18.66 13.50
N ALA A 345 -0.21 18.33 13.33
CA ALA A 345 0.60 17.71 14.38
C ALA A 345 0.88 18.71 15.52
N VAL A 346 1.16 19.97 15.18
CA VAL A 346 1.32 21.06 16.16
C VAL A 346 0.03 21.30 16.94
N LEU A 347 -1.14 21.30 16.28
CA LEU A 347 -2.44 21.43 16.96
C LEU A 347 -2.70 20.29 17.93
N LEU A 348 -2.46 19.04 17.53
CA LEU A 348 -2.57 17.87 18.41
C LEU A 348 -1.62 18.01 19.60
N ALA A 349 -0.35 18.28 19.31
CA ALA A 349 0.70 18.35 20.32
C ALA A 349 0.43 19.48 21.33
N GLY A 350 0.00 20.65 20.87
CA GLY A 350 -0.42 21.77 21.73
C GLY A 350 -1.60 21.41 22.62
N ALA A 351 -2.66 20.83 22.04
CA ALA A 351 -3.86 20.45 22.80
C ALA A 351 -3.56 19.38 23.87
N MET A 352 -2.73 18.38 23.54
CA MET A 352 -2.34 17.33 24.48
C MET A 352 -1.37 17.84 25.55
N ALA A 353 -0.38 18.67 25.18
CA ALA A 353 0.57 19.22 26.15
C ALA A 353 -0.09 20.16 27.17
N GLY A 354 -1.16 20.86 26.78
CA GLY A 354 -1.95 21.72 27.65
C GLY A 354 -2.94 21.00 28.56
N ALA A 355 -3.27 19.73 28.28
CA ALA A 355 -4.22 18.95 29.07
C ALA A 355 -3.56 18.32 30.31
N ARG A 356 -4.00 18.74 31.51
CA ARG A 356 -3.39 18.40 32.79
C ARG A 356 -3.95 17.12 33.41
N THR A 357 -5.22 16.84 33.16
CA THR A 357 -5.90 15.64 33.69
C THR A 357 -6.19 14.63 32.59
N VAL A 358 -6.35 13.35 32.94
CA VAL A 358 -6.72 12.28 31.98
C VAL A 358 -8.03 12.62 31.26
N GLY A 359 -9.02 13.16 31.99
CA GLY A 359 -10.28 13.61 31.39
C GLY A 359 -10.10 14.78 30.41
N GLU A 360 -9.19 15.73 30.67
CA GLU A 360 -8.83 16.77 29.70
C GLU A 360 -8.13 16.21 28.47
N GLN A 361 -7.22 15.26 28.66
CA GLN A 361 -6.48 14.58 27.58
C GLN A 361 -7.44 13.82 26.66
N LEU A 362 -8.40 13.09 27.22
CA LEU A 362 -9.47 12.43 26.47
C LEU A 362 -10.31 13.40 25.65
N ARG A 363 -10.70 14.54 26.24
CA ARG A 363 -11.45 15.58 25.53
C ARG A 363 -10.62 16.22 24.42
N ALA A 364 -9.34 16.49 24.67
CA ALA A 364 -8.42 17.04 23.68
C ALA A 364 -8.25 16.09 22.50
N LEU A 365 -7.94 14.81 22.75
CA LEU A 365 -7.79 13.79 21.73
C LEU A 365 -9.09 13.59 20.92
N SER A 366 -10.24 13.51 21.60
CA SER A 366 -11.54 13.32 20.94
C SER A 366 -11.92 14.49 20.05
N ARG A 367 -11.75 15.73 20.53
CA ARG A 367 -12.00 16.94 19.71
C ARG A 367 -11.05 17.01 18.53
N HIS A 368 -9.77 16.70 18.73
CA HIS A 368 -8.79 16.69 17.65
C HIS A 368 -9.16 15.66 16.58
N HIS A 369 -9.58 14.46 16.98
CA HIS A 369 -10.05 13.43 16.06
C HIS A 369 -11.30 13.85 15.29
N GLU A 370 -12.25 14.52 15.94
CA GLU A 370 -13.46 15.00 15.29
C GLU A 370 -13.19 16.11 14.26
N LEU A 371 -12.30 17.05 14.59
CA LEU A 371 -11.98 18.21 13.75
C LEU A 371 -11.01 17.87 12.61
N HIS A 372 -10.00 17.05 12.90
CA HIS A 372 -8.87 16.82 11.99
C HIS A 372 -8.72 15.36 11.57
N GLY A 373 -9.55 14.44 12.07
CA GLY A 373 -9.55 13.05 11.65
C GLY A 373 -9.83 12.91 10.15
N GLY A 374 -8.85 12.36 9.41
CA GLY A 374 -9.06 11.86 8.06
C GLY A 374 -9.59 10.42 8.08
N GLY A 375 -10.38 10.05 7.05
CA GLY A 375 -11.00 8.73 6.94
C GLY A 375 -12.33 8.62 7.70
N LEU A 376 -12.69 7.42 8.14
CA LEU A 376 -13.90 7.18 8.92
C LEU A 376 -13.76 7.80 10.31
N ARG A 377 -14.79 8.50 10.77
CA ARG A 377 -14.84 9.04 12.13
C ARG A 377 -15.38 7.97 13.07
N TRP A 378 -14.53 7.53 13.97
CA TRP A 378 -14.84 6.41 14.88
C TRP A 378 -15.77 6.78 16.03
N PHE A 379 -15.56 7.96 16.60
CA PHE A 379 -16.32 8.46 17.73
C PHE A 379 -16.29 9.99 17.73
N ARG A 380 -17.16 10.61 18.53
CA ARG A 380 -17.21 12.05 18.76
C ARG A 380 -17.46 12.38 20.22
N LEU A 381 -17.08 13.58 20.64
CA LEU A 381 -17.35 14.06 22.00
C LEU A 381 -18.67 14.84 22.02
N ARG A 382 -19.66 14.38 22.79
CA ARG A 382 -20.95 15.08 22.94
C ARG A 382 -21.42 15.07 24.38
N ARG A 383 -21.72 16.24 24.94
CA ARG A 383 -22.22 16.42 26.32
C ARG A 383 -21.41 15.65 27.39
N GLY A 384 -20.08 15.61 27.25
CA GLY A 384 -19.20 14.92 28.19
C GLY A 384 -19.08 13.40 27.97
N ARG A 385 -19.72 12.85 26.94
CA ARG A 385 -19.66 11.44 26.54
C ARG A 385 -18.89 11.25 25.23
N VAL A 386 -18.27 10.09 25.09
CA VAL A 386 -17.59 9.69 23.85
C VAL A 386 -18.47 8.73 23.08
N GLU A 387 -19.26 9.27 22.14
CA GLU A 387 -20.26 8.51 21.36
C GLU A 387 -19.57 7.75 20.21
N PRO A 388 -19.73 6.42 20.11
CA PRO A 388 -19.27 5.67 18.93
C PRO A 388 -20.10 6.04 17.70
N LEU A 389 -19.45 6.13 16.54
CA LEU A 389 -20.05 6.44 15.24
C LEU A 389 -19.98 5.28 14.25
N LEU A 390 -19.19 4.25 14.59
CA LEU A 390 -19.05 3.03 13.81
C LEU A 390 -19.50 1.83 14.64
N PRO A 391 -20.01 0.76 14.00
CA PRO A 391 -20.31 -0.47 14.69
C PRO A 391 -19.03 -1.10 15.26
N GLN A 392 -19.11 -1.62 16.48
CA GLN A 392 -17.99 -2.24 17.22
C GLN A 392 -17.72 -3.66 16.71
N ASN A 393 -17.29 -3.78 15.45
CA ASN A 393 -17.09 -5.06 14.77
C ASN A 393 -15.63 -5.55 14.84
N GLY A 394 -14.90 -5.17 15.89
CA GLY A 394 -13.46 -5.45 15.99
C GLY A 394 -12.59 -4.65 15.01
N ALA A 395 -13.16 -3.65 14.30
CA ALA A 395 -12.40 -2.81 13.38
C ALA A 395 -11.30 -2.03 14.13
N ALA A 396 -10.05 -2.41 13.88
CA ALA A 396 -8.87 -1.79 14.48
C ALA A 396 -8.38 -0.57 13.68
N ALA A 397 -7.53 0.25 14.30
CA ALA A 397 -7.02 1.47 13.69
C ALA A 397 -5.96 1.08 12.68
N SER A 398 -6.24 1.31 11.39
CA SER A 398 -5.24 1.09 10.36
C SER A 398 -3.99 1.90 10.71
N PRO A 399 -2.81 1.27 10.81
CA PRO A 399 -1.57 2.00 11.02
C PRO A 399 -1.43 3.07 9.93
N TYR A 400 -0.82 4.21 10.27
CA TYR A 400 -0.52 5.20 9.24
C TYR A 400 0.44 4.57 8.23
N ARG A 401 0.10 4.68 6.94
CA ARG A 401 0.84 3.98 5.90
C ARG A 401 2.21 4.60 5.75
N PHE A 402 3.23 3.81 6.04
CA PHE A 402 4.63 4.20 5.91
C PHE A 402 5.26 3.33 4.82
N ARG A 403 5.70 3.95 3.72
CA ARG A 403 6.27 3.22 2.55
C ARG A 403 7.61 2.54 2.84
N LEU A 404 8.13 2.68 4.05
CA LEU A 404 9.35 2.04 4.49
C LEU A 404 9.25 0.50 4.44
N TRP A 405 8.12 -0.09 4.82
CA TRP A 405 7.95 -1.55 4.81
C TRP A 405 7.88 -2.14 3.40
N PRO A 406 7.08 -1.58 2.47
CA PRO A 406 7.21 -1.92 1.07
C PRO A 406 8.64 -1.79 0.54
N LEU A 407 9.33 -0.67 0.82
CA LEU A 407 10.69 -0.47 0.36
C LEU A 407 11.66 -1.52 0.90
N ALA A 408 11.61 -1.80 2.21
CA ALA A 408 12.42 -2.82 2.85
C ALA A 408 12.19 -4.20 2.21
N ARG A 409 10.93 -4.55 1.96
CA ARG A 409 10.57 -5.82 1.33
C ARG A 409 11.07 -5.91 -0.11
N LEU A 410 10.84 -4.88 -0.91
CA LEU A 410 11.35 -4.80 -2.28
C LEU A 410 12.88 -4.93 -2.28
N ALA A 411 13.58 -4.29 -1.33
CA ALA A 411 15.03 -4.37 -1.24
C ALA A 411 15.52 -5.79 -0.96
N ARG A 412 14.86 -6.51 -0.04
CA ARG A 412 15.17 -7.91 0.24
C ARG A 412 14.86 -8.81 -0.95
N GLN A 413 13.68 -8.66 -1.54
CA GLN A 413 13.23 -9.44 -2.69
C GLN A 413 14.15 -9.25 -3.89
N CYS A 414 14.57 -8.02 -4.15
CA CYS A 414 15.49 -7.67 -5.22
C CYS A 414 16.98 -7.90 -4.85
N GLY A 415 17.30 -8.42 -3.66
CA GLY A 415 18.68 -8.61 -3.22
C GLY A 415 19.52 -7.33 -3.16
N ALA A 416 18.88 -6.17 -2.96
CA ALA A 416 19.55 -4.88 -2.85
C ALA A 416 20.15 -4.64 -1.45
N ALA A 417 19.51 -5.19 -0.40
CA ALA A 417 20.00 -5.19 0.97
C ALA A 417 19.29 -6.30 1.78
N ASP A 418 19.96 -6.85 2.81
CA ASP A 418 19.31 -7.69 3.80
C ASP A 418 18.59 -6.80 4.82
N THR A 419 17.27 -6.71 4.68
CA THR A 419 16.39 -5.89 5.53
C THR A 419 15.51 -6.77 6.44
N ARG A 420 15.90 -8.02 6.69
CA ARG A 420 15.11 -8.97 7.51
C ARG A 420 14.72 -8.40 8.86
N MET A 421 15.69 -7.87 9.62
CA MET A 421 15.44 -7.30 10.95
C MET A 421 14.49 -6.10 10.89
N ALA A 422 14.60 -5.27 9.83
CA ALA A 422 13.68 -4.17 9.62
C ALA A 422 12.24 -4.64 9.36
N LEU A 423 12.06 -5.75 8.64
CA LEU A 423 10.72 -6.32 8.40
C LEU A 423 10.15 -7.00 9.64
N GLU A 424 10.97 -7.61 10.49
CA GLU A 424 10.54 -8.16 11.79
C GLU A 424 10.05 -7.05 12.74
N ALA A 425 10.75 -5.90 12.75
CA ALA A 425 10.33 -4.70 13.48
C ALA A 425 8.98 -4.11 13.00
N ALA A 426 8.54 -4.46 11.79
CA ALA A 426 7.23 -4.09 11.25
C ALA A 426 6.13 -5.03 11.75
N LEU A 427 6.42 -6.34 11.78
CA LEU A 427 5.46 -7.39 12.17
C LEU A 427 5.07 -7.29 13.64
N SER A 428 5.96 -6.82 14.51
CA SER A 428 5.63 -6.50 15.91
C SER A 428 4.59 -5.37 16.07
N ARG A 429 4.05 -4.79 14.98
CA ARG A 429 2.92 -3.86 14.96
C ARG A 429 1.64 -4.42 14.30
N ASP A 430 1.76 -5.47 13.50
CA ASP A 430 0.70 -5.95 12.59
C ASP A 430 -0.11 -7.14 13.15
N ASP A 431 0.26 -7.70 14.31
CA ASP A 431 -0.49 -8.78 14.97
C ASP A 431 -1.91 -8.38 15.44
N ASP A 432 -2.35 -7.12 15.25
CA ASP A 432 -3.61 -6.58 15.79
C ASP A 432 -4.65 -6.11 14.74
N ALA A 433 -4.56 -6.47 13.45
CA ALA A 433 -5.64 -6.09 12.52
C ALA A 433 -5.83 -7.04 11.33
N PRO A 434 -6.74 -8.03 11.41
CA PRO A 434 -7.37 -8.56 10.21
C PRO A 434 -8.18 -7.43 9.54
N ASP A 435 -7.96 -7.20 8.24
CA ASP A 435 -8.77 -6.29 7.40
C ASP A 435 -10.11 -6.97 7.06
N GLU A 436 -10.87 -7.35 8.09
CA GLU A 436 -12.27 -7.73 8.00
C GLU A 436 -13.15 -6.49 8.10
N GLY A 437 -13.01 -5.61 7.11
CA GLY A 437 -14.05 -4.64 6.79
C GLY A 437 -15.25 -5.36 6.19
N GLY A 438 -16.05 -6.00 7.04
CA GLY A 438 -17.39 -6.46 6.73
C GLY A 438 -18.31 -5.25 6.58
N GLU A 439 -18.62 -4.88 5.34
CA GLU A 439 -19.84 -4.11 5.04
C GLU A 439 -20.90 -5.14 4.63
N ALA A 440 -21.91 -5.29 5.49
CA ALA A 440 -23.17 -5.98 5.21
C ALA A 440 -24.00 -5.20 4.18
#